data_AF-A0A8S2PHE5-F1
#
_entry.id   AF-A0A8S2PHE5-F1
#
_cell.length_a   1.000
_cell.length_b   1.000
_cell.length_c   1.000
_cell.angle_alpha   90.00
_cell.angle_beta   90.00
_cell.angle_gamma   90.00
#
_symmetry.space_group_name_H-M   'P 1'
#
loop_
_entity.id
_entity.type
_entity.pdbx_description
1 polymer ?
#
loop_
_entity_poly.entity_id
_entity_poly.type
_entity_poly.pdbx_seq_one_letter_code
_entity_poly.pdbx_strand_id
1 'polypeptide(L)'
;MSNDDLSQLDMTVFMHSYREKMTKIVEQHKADEVRWRASAQHIQEEATKLLNLSGMSIPTDCSIKDFEEHIQRNMKQSGNIS
;
A
#
# COMPACT_ATOMS: atom_id res chain seq x y z
N MET A 1 36.41 4.34 -40.91
CA MET A 1 35.34 4.28 -39.89
C MET A 1 36.04 4.40 -38.56
N SER A 2 35.75 5.46 -37.80
CA SER A 2 36.49 5.84 -36.60
C SER A 2 35.94 5.08 -35.39
N ASN A 3 36.80 4.64 -34.47
CA ASN A 3 36.37 3.96 -33.22
C ASN A 3 35.47 4.83 -32.33
N ASP A 4 35.54 6.15 -32.49
CA ASP A 4 34.75 7.10 -31.70
C ASP A 4 33.25 7.00 -32.01
N ASP A 5 32.87 6.71 -33.26
CA ASP A 5 31.46 6.56 -33.68
C ASP A 5 30.82 5.29 -33.08
N LEU A 6 31.60 4.22 -32.90
CA LEU A 6 31.15 2.96 -32.29
C LEU A 6 30.89 3.12 -30.78
N SER A 7 31.79 3.80 -30.06
CA SER A 7 31.62 4.06 -28.63
C SER A 7 30.43 4.98 -28.30
N GLN A 8 30.08 5.89 -29.22
CA GLN A 8 28.94 6.80 -29.08
C GLN A 8 27.60 6.10 -29.36
N LEU A 9 27.57 5.16 -30.30
CA LEU A 9 26.41 4.31 -30.58
C LEU A 9 26.12 3.38 -29.39
N ASP A 10 27.17 2.76 -28.83
CA ASP A 10 27.06 1.87 -27.67
C ASP A 10 26.54 2.60 -26.42
N MET A 11 27.01 3.84 -26.18
CA MET A 11 26.51 4.66 -25.06
C MET A 11 25.06 5.09 -25.27
N THR A 12 24.66 5.39 -26.51
CA THR A 12 23.27 5.78 -26.84
C THR A 12 22.31 4.61 -26.63
N VAL A 13 22.68 3.41 -27.09
CA VAL A 13 21.89 2.18 -26.90
C VAL A 13 21.80 1.83 -25.41
N PHE A 14 22.90 1.96 -24.67
CA PHE A 14 22.90 1.76 -23.22
C PHE A 14 21.94 2.71 -22.51
N MET A 15 22.05 4.03 -22.77
CA MET A 15 21.20 5.05 -22.14
C MET A 15 19.72 4.87 -22.51
N HIS A 16 19.42 4.41 -23.73
CA HIS A 16 18.05 4.08 -24.15
C HIS A 16 17.49 2.89 -23.36
N SER A 17 18.28 1.80 -23.24
CA SER A 17 17.87 0.62 -22.48
C SER A 17 17.69 0.91 -20.98
N TYR A 18 18.51 1.80 -20.43
CA TYR A 18 18.39 2.24 -19.04
C TYR A 18 17.11 3.05 -18.83
N ARG A 19 16.82 4.01 -19.72
CA ARG A 19 15.58 4.79 -19.68
C ARG A 19 14.35 3.89 -19.74
N GLU A 20 14.31 2.93 -20.67
CA GLU A 20 13.19 1.99 -20.80
C GLU A 20 12.98 1.15 -19.53
N LYS A 21 14.06 0.65 -18.92
CA LYS A 21 13.98 -0.09 -17.64
C LYS A 21 13.44 0.78 -16.52
N MET A 22 13.92 2.01 -16.39
CA MET A 22 13.46 2.93 -15.34
C MET A 22 11.99 3.34 -15.54
N THR A 23 11.55 3.54 -16.79
CA THR A 23 10.13 3.80 -17.10
C THR A 23 9.25 2.63 -16.64
N LYS A 24 9.61 1.38 -16.96
CA LYS A 24 8.85 0.21 -16.52
C LYS A 24 8.78 0.08 -15.00
N ILE A 25 9.88 0.37 -14.29
CA ILE A 25 9.93 0.36 -12.83
C ILE A 25 8.95 1.40 -12.26
N VAL A 26 8.97 2.63 -12.80
CA VAL A 26 8.07 3.70 -12.35
C VAL A 26 6.60 3.36 -12.61
N GLU A 27 6.28 2.80 -13.79
CA GLU A 27 4.93 2.36 -14.11
C GLU A 27 4.44 1.26 -13.16
N GLN A 28 5.29 0.28 -12.85
CA GLN A 28 5.00 -0.78 -11.89
C GLN A 28 4.73 -0.21 -10.49
N HIS A 29 5.60 0.70 -10.00
CA HIS A 29 5.40 1.34 -8.71
C HIS A 29 4.08 2.13 -8.63
N LYS A 30 3.72 2.85 -9.71
CA LYS A 30 2.42 3.55 -9.77
C LYS A 30 1.24 2.59 -9.71
N ALA A 31 1.32 1.46 -10.42
CA ALA A 31 0.27 0.44 -10.38
C ALA A 31 0.16 -0.19 -8.97
N ASP A 32 1.29 -0.45 -8.32
CA ASP A 32 1.33 -0.99 -6.95
C ASP A 32 0.76 0.01 -5.93
N GLU A 33 1.06 1.31 -6.07
CA GLU A 33 0.52 2.37 -5.22
C GLU A 33 -1.02 2.46 -5.32
N VAL A 34 -1.57 2.38 -6.53
CA VAL A 34 -3.03 2.34 -6.74
C VAL A 34 -3.63 1.09 -6.10
N ARG A 35 -3.00 -0.07 -6.27
CA ARG A 35 -3.47 -1.33 -5.66
C ARG A 35 -3.46 -1.28 -4.14
N TRP A 36 -2.41 -0.74 -3.53
CA TRP A 36 -2.33 -0.60 -2.07
C TRP A 36 -3.36 0.37 -1.51
N ARG A 37 -3.63 1.50 -2.20
CA ARG A 37 -4.71 2.41 -1.82
C ARG A 37 -6.08 1.74 -1.84
N ALA A 38 -6.39 1.00 -2.91
CA ALA A 38 -7.64 0.26 -3.02
C ALA A 38 -7.79 -0.80 -1.92
N SER A 39 -6.70 -1.53 -1.61
CA SER A 39 -6.68 -2.51 -0.51
C SER A 39 -6.91 -1.85 0.85
N ALA A 40 -6.26 -0.72 1.12
CA ALA A 40 -6.43 0.02 2.38
C ALA A 40 -7.87 0.54 2.54
N GLN A 41 -8.47 1.08 1.48
CA GLN A 41 -9.88 1.51 1.47
C GLN A 41 -10.81 0.33 1.74
N HIS A 42 -10.58 -0.82 1.10
CA HIS A 42 -11.38 -2.02 1.32
C HIS A 42 -11.31 -2.51 2.77
N ILE A 43 -10.11 -2.57 3.37
CA ILE A 43 -9.94 -2.92 4.78
C ILE A 43 -10.67 -1.93 5.69
N GLN A 44 -10.61 -0.64 5.39
CA GLN A 44 -11.31 0.40 6.15
C GLN A 44 -12.84 0.23 6.07
N GLU A 45 -13.38 -0.06 4.89
CA GLU A 45 -14.80 -0.31 4.68
C GLU A 45 -15.28 -1.55 5.45
N GLU A 46 -14.54 -2.66 5.37
CA GLU A 46 -14.86 -3.89 6.09
C GLU A 46 -14.77 -3.69 7.61
N ALA A 47 -13.73 -3.01 8.10
CA ALA A 47 -13.62 -2.65 9.51
C ALA A 47 -14.83 -1.80 9.96
N THR A 48 -15.19 -0.79 9.17
CA THR A 48 -16.36 0.07 9.45
C THR A 48 -17.67 -0.72 9.51
N LYS A 49 -17.88 -1.67 8.58
CA LYS A 49 -19.05 -2.56 8.59
C LYS A 49 -19.10 -3.38 9.88
N LEU A 50 -17.99 -3.99 10.29
CA LEU A 50 -17.93 -4.82 11.49
C LEU A 50 -18.29 -4.04 12.76
N LEU A 51 -17.87 -2.77 12.84
CA LEU A 51 -18.16 -1.90 13.98
C LEU A 51 -19.61 -1.43 14.02
N ASN A 52 -20.15 -1.07 12.86
CA ASN A 52 -21.56 -0.71 12.74
C ASN A 52 -22.46 -1.89 13.11
N LEU A 53 -22.07 -3.12 12.75
CA LEU A 53 -22.79 -4.34 13.11
C LEU A 53 -22.66 -4.70 14.59
N SER A 54 -21.55 -4.34 15.26
CA SER A 54 -21.36 -4.58 16.69
C SER A 54 -21.97 -3.50 17.59
N GLY A 55 -22.57 -2.44 17.02
CA GLY A 55 -23.11 -1.31 17.77
C GLY A 55 -22.02 -0.46 18.43
N MET A 56 -20.78 -0.59 17.98
CA MET A 56 -19.61 0.08 18.56
C MET A 56 -19.17 1.23 17.65
N SER A 57 -19.10 2.45 18.19
CA SER A 57 -18.55 3.60 17.47
C SER A 57 -17.05 3.71 17.76
N ILE A 58 -16.19 3.58 16.73
CA ILE A 58 -14.80 4.05 16.86
C ILE A 58 -14.80 5.56 16.68
N PRO A 59 -14.19 6.33 17.60
CA PRO A 59 -13.95 7.75 17.39
C PRO A 59 -13.15 8.00 16.11
N THR A 60 -13.54 8.97 15.31
CA THR A 60 -12.87 9.32 14.03
C THR A 60 -11.38 9.70 14.18
N ASP A 61 -10.94 10.04 15.40
CA ASP A 61 -9.55 10.39 15.74
C ASP A 61 -8.81 9.28 16.52
N CYS A 62 -9.30 8.05 16.45
CA CYS A 62 -8.72 6.91 17.16
C CYS A 62 -7.38 6.50 16.53
N SER A 63 -6.28 6.53 17.30
CA SER A 63 -5.03 5.96 16.84
C SER A 63 -5.14 4.43 16.76
N ILE A 64 -4.29 3.78 15.96
CA ILE A 64 -4.27 2.30 15.86
C ILE A 64 -4.10 1.66 17.24
N LYS A 65 -3.28 2.26 18.12
CA LYS A 65 -3.08 1.79 19.49
C LYS A 65 -4.35 1.89 20.33
N ASP A 66 -5.09 2.99 20.22
CA ASP A 66 -6.35 3.18 20.93
C ASP A 66 -7.41 2.17 20.45
N PHE A 67 -7.40 1.85 19.16
CA PHE A 67 -8.29 0.85 18.57
C PHE A 67 -7.99 -0.56 19.07
N GLU A 68 -6.72 -0.96 19.09
CA GLU A 68 -6.28 -2.24 19.64
C GLU A 68 -6.65 -2.37 21.12
N GLU A 69 -6.40 -1.33 21.93
CA GLU A 69 -6.79 -1.31 23.34
C GLU A 69 -8.32 -1.37 23.52
N HIS A 70 -9.09 -0.79 22.61
CA HIS A 70 -10.55 -0.83 22.63
C HIS A 70 -11.08 -2.23 22.31
N ILE A 71 -10.58 -2.89 21.25
CA ILE A 71 -10.93 -4.29 20.95
C ILE A 71 -10.57 -5.20 22.13
N GLN A 72 -9.36 -5.08 22.67
CA GLN A 72 -8.91 -5.90 23.80
C GLN A 72 -9.77 -5.70 25.05
N ARG A 73 -10.22 -4.47 25.35
CA ARG A 73 -11.12 -4.19 26.47
C ARG A 73 -12.49 -4.82 26.26
N ASN A 74 -13.06 -4.73 25.07
CA ASN A 74 -14.38 -5.31 24.80
C ASN A 74 -14.36 -6.85 24.78
N MET A 75 -13.29 -7.47 24.27
CA MET A 75 -13.10 -8.92 24.40
C MET A 75 -12.99 -9.38 25.86
N LYS A 76 -12.44 -8.55 26.76
CA LYS A 76 -12.35 -8.86 28.20
C LYS A 76 -13.65 -8.64 28.98
N GLN A 77 -14.53 -7.77 28.49
CA GLN A 77 -15.81 -7.47 29.15
C GLN A 77 -16.94 -8.43 28.76
N SER A 78 -16.85 -9.06 27.58
CA SER A 78 -17.77 -10.11 27.16
C SER A 78 -17.43 -11.44 27.83
N GLY A 79 -17.66 -11.53 29.15
CA GLY A 79 -17.52 -12.77 29.93
C GLY A 79 -18.53 -13.84 29.53
N ASN A 80 -18.36 -14.46 28.36
CA ASN A 80 -19.15 -15.61 27.92
C ASN A 80 -18.50 -16.45 26.80
N ILE A 81 -17.23 -16.83 26.95
CA ILE A 81 -16.68 -18.01 26.25
C ILE A 81 -15.93 -18.83 27.31
N SER A 82 -16.50 -19.98 27.65
CA SER A 82 -15.95 -21.01 28.55
C SER A 82 -14.65 -21.61 28.03
#